data_AF-A0A484LAG2-F1
#
_entry.id   AF-A0A484LAG2-F1
#
_cell.length_a   1.000
_cell.length_b   1.000
_cell.length_c   1.000
_cell.angle_alpha   90.00
_cell.angle_beta   90.00
_cell.angle_gamma   90.00
#
_symmetry.space_group_name_H-M   'P 1'
#
loop_
_entity.id
_entity.type
_entity.pdbx_description
1 polymer ?
#
loop_
_entity_poly.entity_id
_entity_poly.type
_entity_poly.pdbx_seq_one_letter_code
_entity_poly.pdbx_strand_id
1 'polypeptide(L)'
;MDSGDNVASSSRTADREPPHGRPGKYIAPTQPLADRMLRALRHPLRLLHRSGAFFFVLGATGNVYTVHLAAAGKSCDCPDRTAPCKHILFVMIRVLGLGQHDPWIWRKTLRRSHLNSLLGSPTSADVLATAEVREKFHQLFSCEKPAEKRDAIEIRDGAACPVCLEEIRREEAAAAEKRIAACGTCKNPIHTECLQAWKKSSSRPRRSAVTCGICRARWRDPMAVEQEPYLNLSAYVSGDRTLAAGGESRGCGD
;
A
#
# COMPACT_ATOMS: atom_id res chain seq x y z
N MET A 1 -75.62 43.86 26.78
CA MET A 1 -74.60 43.58 27.80
C MET A 1 -74.09 42.18 27.53
N ASP A 2 -72.80 42.13 27.24
CA ASP A 2 -71.80 41.05 27.16
C ASP A 2 -72.16 39.56 27.29
N SER A 3 -71.27 38.78 26.66
CA SER A 3 -70.89 37.38 26.90
C SER A 3 -71.77 36.33 26.20
N GLY A 4 -71.31 35.58 25.20
CA GLY A 4 -69.99 34.99 25.02
C GLY A 4 -70.08 33.51 25.40
N ASP A 5 -70.14 32.62 24.40
CA ASP A 5 -69.21 31.49 24.27
C ASP A 5 -69.64 30.49 23.19
N ASN A 6 -68.64 30.14 22.40
CA ASN A 6 -68.65 29.41 21.15
C ASN A 6 -67.54 28.38 21.26
N VAL A 7 -67.80 27.07 21.22
CA VAL A 7 -66.79 26.12 20.73
C VAL A 7 -67.47 24.88 20.11
N ALA A 8 -67.25 24.72 18.82
CA ALA A 8 -67.63 23.59 17.99
C ALA A 8 -66.74 22.36 18.25
N SER A 9 -67.36 21.19 18.26
CA SER A 9 -66.69 19.89 18.14
C SER A 9 -66.32 19.61 16.69
N SER A 10 -65.07 19.24 16.43
CA SER A 10 -64.67 18.54 15.21
C SER A 10 -63.39 17.75 15.43
N SER A 11 -63.57 16.44 15.55
CA SER A 11 -62.54 15.42 15.54
C SER A 11 -61.76 15.46 14.22
N ARG A 12 -60.43 15.57 14.28
CA ARG A 12 -59.54 15.29 13.14
C ARG A 12 -58.40 14.40 13.63
N THR A 13 -58.29 13.24 13.01
CA THR A 13 -57.19 12.29 13.13
C THR A 13 -55.88 12.95 12.72
N ALA A 14 -54.95 13.10 13.66
CA ALA A 14 -53.60 13.58 13.37
C ALA A 14 -52.77 12.41 12.84
N ASP A 15 -52.62 12.35 11.52
CA ASP A 15 -51.61 11.54 10.86
C ASP A 15 -50.22 11.95 11.37
N ARG A 16 -49.50 10.96 11.89
CA ARG A 16 -48.20 11.12 12.52
C ARG A 16 -47.14 11.15 11.42
N GLU A 17 -46.81 12.33 10.90
CA GLU A 17 -45.68 12.48 9.98
C GLU A 17 -44.36 12.06 10.66
N PRO A 18 -43.50 11.28 9.97
CA PRO A 18 -42.21 10.89 10.51
C PRO A 18 -41.27 12.11 10.54
N PRO A 19 -40.38 12.22 11.54
CA PRO A 19 -39.53 13.39 11.69
C PRO A 19 -38.59 13.50 10.50
N HIS A 20 -38.73 14.58 9.72
CA HIS A 20 -37.77 14.98 8.70
C HIS A 20 -36.39 15.14 9.34
N GLY A 21 -35.56 14.12 9.20
CA GLY A 21 -34.16 14.16 9.59
C GLY A 21 -33.49 15.35 8.91
N ARG A 22 -32.82 16.20 9.71
CA ARG A 22 -32.04 17.33 9.20
C ARG A 22 -31.19 16.87 8.02
N PRO A 23 -31.24 17.50 6.84
CA PRO A 23 -30.28 17.25 5.80
C PRO A 23 -28.90 17.58 6.38
N GLY A 24 -28.08 16.55 6.57
CA GLY A 24 -26.72 16.72 7.03
C GLY A 24 -26.04 17.70 6.07
N LYS A 25 -25.48 18.80 6.62
CA LYS A 25 -24.82 19.85 5.83
C LYS A 25 -23.89 19.19 4.82
N TYR A 26 -24.25 19.24 3.54
CA TYR A 26 -23.42 18.76 2.45
C TYR A 26 -22.20 19.69 2.38
N ILE A 27 -21.08 19.24 2.94
CA ILE A 27 -19.82 19.96 2.82
C ILE A 27 -19.28 19.61 1.43
N ALA A 28 -19.34 20.58 0.52
CA ALA A 28 -18.76 20.41 -0.80
C ALA A 28 -17.27 20.03 -0.67
N PRO A 29 -16.80 19.00 -1.39
CA PRO A 29 -15.38 18.63 -1.38
C PRO A 29 -14.52 19.81 -1.81
N THR A 30 -13.38 20.02 -1.17
CA THR A 30 -12.39 20.98 -1.66
C THR A 30 -11.89 20.52 -3.04
N GLN A 31 -11.54 21.46 -3.94
CA GLN A 31 -11.05 21.14 -5.29
C GLN A 31 -9.95 20.07 -5.31
N PRO A 32 -8.93 20.10 -4.42
CA PRO A 32 -7.91 19.06 -4.38
C PRO A 32 -8.43 17.67 -3.98
N LEU A 33 -9.53 17.60 -3.24
CA LEU A 33 -10.16 16.33 -2.87
C LEU A 33 -11.00 15.78 -4.01
N ALA A 34 -11.71 16.64 -4.74
CA ALA A 34 -12.46 16.27 -5.94
C ALA A 34 -11.53 15.65 -7.00
N ASP A 35 -10.35 16.24 -7.22
CA ASP A 35 -9.34 15.69 -8.13
C ASP A 35 -8.84 14.31 -7.68
N ARG A 36 -8.62 14.11 -6.38
CA ARG A 36 -8.20 12.81 -5.83
C ARG A 36 -9.30 11.76 -6.01
N MET A 37 -10.56 12.15 -5.82
CA MET A 37 -11.71 11.29 -6.04
C MET A 37 -11.82 10.90 -7.52
N LEU A 38 -11.63 11.85 -8.43
CA LEU A 38 -11.59 11.61 -9.87
C LEU A 38 -10.50 10.60 -10.24
N ARG A 39 -9.30 10.73 -9.67
CA ARG A 39 -8.19 9.78 -9.86
C ARG A 39 -8.54 8.39 -9.33
N ALA A 40 -9.21 8.29 -8.17
CA ALA A 40 -9.63 7.01 -7.60
C ALA A 40 -10.66 6.29 -8.48
N LEU A 41 -11.50 7.04 -9.19
CA LEU A 41 -12.51 6.50 -10.09
C LEU A 41 -11.96 6.15 -11.47
N ARG A 42 -11.09 7.00 -12.04
CA ARG A 42 -10.61 6.87 -13.43
C ARG A 42 -9.32 6.09 -13.60
N HIS A 43 -8.41 6.10 -12.62
CA HIS A 43 -7.15 5.38 -12.78
C HIS A 43 -7.40 3.87 -12.72
N PRO A 44 -6.56 3.06 -13.41
CA PRO A 44 -6.65 1.60 -13.41
C PRO A 44 -6.13 1.03 -12.08
N LEU A 45 -6.84 1.31 -11.00
CA LEU A 45 -6.59 0.74 -9.68
C LEU A 45 -7.38 -0.56 -9.55
N ARG A 46 -6.73 -1.59 -9.01
CA ARG A 46 -7.33 -2.91 -8.79
C ARG A 46 -7.05 -3.40 -7.38
N LEU A 47 -7.96 -4.16 -6.80
CA LEU A 47 -7.76 -4.83 -5.51
C LEU A 47 -7.15 -6.22 -5.74
N LEU A 48 -6.03 -6.49 -5.07
CA LEU A 48 -5.35 -7.77 -5.14
C LEU A 48 -5.88 -8.72 -4.07
N HIS A 49 -5.92 -8.24 -2.83
CA HIS A 49 -6.27 -9.05 -1.68
C HIS A 49 -6.90 -8.20 -0.57
N ARG A 50 -7.73 -8.83 0.24
CA ARG A 50 -8.37 -8.25 1.42
C ARG A 50 -8.16 -9.19 2.60
N SER A 51 -7.60 -8.66 3.68
CA SER A 51 -7.39 -9.38 4.94
C SER A 51 -7.89 -8.55 6.10
N GLY A 52 -9.13 -8.81 6.54
CA GLY A 52 -9.80 -8.05 7.58
C GLY A 52 -9.88 -6.56 7.24
N ALA A 53 -9.08 -5.75 7.95
CA ALA A 53 -8.97 -4.29 7.80
C ALA A 53 -7.91 -3.82 6.79
N PHE A 54 -7.13 -4.75 6.22
CA PHE A 54 -6.06 -4.46 5.26
C PHE A 54 -6.52 -4.76 3.83
N PHE A 55 -6.21 -3.84 2.92
CA PHE A 55 -6.53 -3.91 1.51
C PHE A 55 -5.26 -3.68 0.69
N PHE A 56 -4.93 -4.63 -0.16
CA PHE A 56 -3.76 -4.58 -1.04
C PHE A 56 -4.19 -4.09 -2.41
N VAL A 57 -3.77 -2.88 -2.78
CA VAL A 57 -4.23 -2.15 -3.96
C VAL A 57 -3.09 -2.06 -4.97
N LEU A 58 -3.35 -2.52 -6.19
CA LEU A 58 -2.49 -2.32 -7.33
C LEU A 58 -2.68 -0.90 -7.88
N GLY A 59 -1.59 -0.13 -7.89
CA GLY A 59 -1.52 1.21 -8.45
C GLY A 59 -1.41 1.21 -9.99
N ALA A 60 -1.66 2.37 -10.59
CA ALA A 60 -1.59 2.54 -12.05
C ALA A 60 -0.20 2.28 -12.66
N THR A 61 0.86 2.36 -11.86
CA THR A 61 2.24 2.04 -12.26
C THR A 61 2.63 0.59 -12.01
N GLY A 62 1.70 -0.24 -11.51
CA GLY A 62 1.97 -1.62 -11.11
C GLY A 62 2.50 -1.80 -9.68
N ASN A 63 2.76 -0.71 -8.94
CA ASN A 63 3.17 -0.77 -7.53
C ASN A 63 2.00 -1.20 -6.65
N VAL A 64 2.27 -2.07 -5.68
CA VAL A 64 1.31 -2.49 -4.67
C VAL A 64 1.39 -1.57 -3.46
N TYR A 65 0.22 -1.08 -3.03
CA TYR A 65 0.04 -0.23 -1.86
C TYR A 65 -0.89 -0.90 -0.86
N THR A 66 -0.59 -0.76 0.42
CA THR A 66 -1.42 -1.26 1.51
C THR A 66 -2.26 -0.13 2.09
N VAL A 67 -3.58 -0.32 2.06
CA VAL A 67 -4.55 0.55 2.73
C VAL A 67 -5.04 -0.15 3.99
N HIS A 68 -5.03 0.57 5.10
CA HIS A 68 -5.51 0.08 6.40
C HIS A 68 -6.64 0.97 6.91
N LEU A 69 -7.76 0.36 7.27
CA LEU A 69 -8.93 1.03 7.82
C LEU A 69 -9.11 0.68 9.30
N ALA A 70 -8.91 1.66 10.18
CA ALA A 70 -9.11 1.53 11.61
C ALA A 70 -10.12 2.55 12.14
N ALA A 71 -10.60 2.35 13.37
CA ALA A 71 -11.49 3.31 14.02
C ALA A 71 -10.82 4.68 14.21
N ALA A 72 -9.51 4.66 14.52
CA ALA A 72 -8.69 5.86 14.66
C ALA A 72 -8.48 6.61 13.34
N GLY A 73 -8.56 5.92 12.19
CA GLY A 73 -8.52 6.53 10.88
C GLY A 73 -8.08 5.61 9.76
N LYS A 74 -7.77 6.22 8.61
CA LYS A 74 -7.46 5.53 7.35
C LYS A 74 -6.04 5.87 6.95
N SER A 75 -5.22 4.87 6.69
CA SER A 75 -3.81 5.05 6.31
C SER A 75 -3.49 4.32 5.02
N CYS A 76 -2.52 4.84 4.28
CA CYS A 76 -1.95 4.21 3.08
C CYS A 76 -0.45 4.46 3.06
N ASP A 77 0.31 3.47 2.62
CA ASP A 77 1.79 3.50 2.48
C ASP A 77 2.27 4.21 1.20
N CYS A 78 1.35 4.71 0.37
CA CYS A 78 1.70 5.40 -0.86
C CYS A 78 2.45 6.72 -0.59
N PRO A 79 3.21 7.24 -1.56
CA PRO A 79 4.01 8.46 -1.37
C PRO A 79 3.17 9.74 -1.18
N ASP A 80 1.86 9.70 -1.41
CA ASP A 80 0.96 10.82 -1.12
C ASP A 80 0.75 10.97 0.39
N ARG A 81 1.37 12.01 0.97
CA ARG A 81 1.24 12.35 2.40
C ARG A 81 -0.13 12.93 2.76
N THR A 82 -1.01 13.16 1.78
CA THR A 82 -2.34 13.70 2.02
C THR A 82 -3.36 12.58 2.22
N ALA A 83 -4.04 12.59 3.36
CA ALA A 83 -5.15 11.67 3.63
C ALA A 83 -6.51 12.38 3.47
N PRO A 84 -7.51 11.77 2.79
CA PRO A 84 -7.44 10.49 2.08
C PRO A 84 -6.76 10.62 0.70
N CYS A 85 -5.81 9.72 0.41
CA CYS A 85 -5.21 9.60 -0.92
C CYS A 85 -6.15 8.84 -1.88
N LYS A 86 -5.82 8.83 -3.18
CA LYS A 86 -6.64 8.12 -4.19
C LYS A 86 -6.85 6.63 -3.88
N HIS A 87 -5.89 5.95 -3.24
CA HIS A 87 -6.01 4.52 -2.90
C HIS A 87 -7.01 4.29 -1.77
N ILE A 88 -7.02 5.16 -0.76
CA ILE A 88 -8.04 5.14 0.31
C ILE A 88 -9.42 5.39 -0.30
N LEU A 89 -9.54 6.40 -1.16
CA LEU A 89 -10.80 6.71 -1.84
C LEU A 89 -11.29 5.56 -2.71
N PHE A 90 -10.38 4.90 -3.44
CA PHE A 90 -10.67 3.71 -4.23
C PHE A 90 -11.26 2.58 -3.37
N VAL A 91 -10.65 2.29 -2.21
CA VAL A 91 -11.17 1.27 -1.29
C VAL A 91 -12.55 1.66 -0.78
N MET A 92 -12.73 2.89 -0.29
CA MET A 92 -14.01 3.32 0.27
C MET A 92 -15.15 3.31 -0.76
N ILE A 93 -14.90 3.81 -1.98
CA ILE A 93 -15.93 4.01 -3.00
C ILE A 93 -16.14 2.75 -3.84
N ARG A 94 -15.07 2.21 -4.43
CA ARG A 94 -15.18 1.10 -5.40
C ARG A 94 -15.18 -0.26 -4.70
N VAL A 95 -14.30 -0.48 -3.73
CA VAL A 95 -14.19 -1.78 -3.05
C VAL A 95 -15.34 -2.00 -2.06
N LEU A 96 -15.66 -0.98 -1.26
CA LEU A 96 -16.67 -1.05 -0.19
C LEU A 96 -18.03 -0.43 -0.56
N GLY A 97 -18.15 0.16 -1.75
CA GLY A 97 -19.43 0.61 -2.30
C GLY A 97 -20.01 1.88 -1.68
N LEU A 98 -19.22 2.71 -1.01
CA LEU A 98 -19.73 3.98 -0.49
C LEU A 98 -20.04 4.98 -1.61
N GLY A 99 -21.13 5.73 -1.46
CA GLY A 99 -21.48 6.81 -2.36
C GLY A 99 -20.43 7.93 -2.36
N GLN A 100 -20.16 8.53 -3.52
CA GLN A 100 -19.14 9.58 -3.68
C GLN A 100 -19.37 10.81 -2.78
N HIS A 101 -20.62 11.02 -2.37
CA HIS A 101 -21.08 12.11 -1.52
C HIS A 101 -21.25 11.70 -0.05
N ASP A 102 -20.76 10.52 0.33
CA ASP A 102 -20.90 10.04 1.69
C ASP A 102 -19.93 10.78 2.64
N PRO A 103 -20.42 11.44 3.71
CA PRO A 103 -19.61 12.05 4.75
C PRO A 103 -18.52 11.16 5.35
N TRP A 104 -18.72 9.85 5.34
CA TRP A 104 -17.77 8.89 5.88
C TRP A 104 -16.48 8.80 5.08
N ILE A 105 -16.48 9.19 3.81
CA ILE A 105 -15.26 9.26 3.00
C ILE A 105 -14.29 10.29 3.61
N TRP A 106 -14.82 11.43 4.07
CA TRP A 106 -14.05 12.60 4.50
C TRP A 106 -13.74 12.63 6.00
N ARG A 107 -14.47 11.86 6.80
CA ARG A 107 -14.24 11.77 8.24
C ARG A 107 -12.89 11.11 8.54
N LYS A 108 -12.11 11.77 9.41
CA LYS A 108 -10.82 11.26 9.89
C LYS A 108 -10.99 9.98 10.71
N THR A 109 -12.02 9.92 11.56
CA THR A 109 -12.32 8.78 12.42
C THR A 109 -13.56 8.04 11.94
N LEU A 110 -13.56 6.73 12.15
CA LEU A 110 -14.69 5.86 11.82
C LEU A 110 -15.26 5.29 13.13
N ARG A 111 -16.59 5.32 13.28
CA ARG A 111 -17.24 4.64 14.41
C ARG A 111 -17.02 3.14 14.27
N ARG A 112 -16.67 2.45 15.36
CA ARG A 112 -16.38 1.00 15.36
C ARG A 112 -17.49 0.15 14.76
N SER A 113 -18.75 0.42 15.11
CA SER A 113 -19.91 -0.29 14.55
C SER A 113 -20.00 -0.15 13.03
N HIS A 114 -19.75 1.05 12.52
CA HIS A 114 -19.77 1.30 11.08
C HIS A 114 -18.55 0.70 10.39
N LEU A 115 -17.35 0.79 10.99
CA LEU A 115 -16.16 0.13 10.49
C LEU A 115 -16.40 -1.38 10.34
N ASN A 116 -16.98 -2.03 11.35
CA ASN A 116 -17.28 -3.46 11.29
C ASN A 116 -18.29 -3.78 10.20
N SER A 117 -19.30 -2.93 10.00
CA SER A 117 -20.26 -3.08 8.89
C SER A 117 -19.55 -2.96 7.53
N LEU A 118 -18.71 -1.94 7.34
CA LEU A 118 -17.87 -1.75 6.14
C LEU A 118 -16.94 -2.93 5.89
N LEU A 119 -16.27 -3.43 6.92
CA LEU A 119 -15.39 -4.60 6.84
C LEU A 119 -16.16 -5.92 6.71
N GLY A 120 -17.48 -5.92 6.86
CA GLY A 120 -18.37 -7.04 6.55
C GLY A 120 -18.97 -6.97 5.14
N SER A 121 -18.99 -5.79 4.52
CA SER A 121 -19.55 -5.60 3.17
C SER A 121 -18.83 -6.47 2.13
N PRO A 122 -19.57 -7.04 1.16
CA PRO A 122 -18.97 -7.80 0.07
C PRO A 122 -18.10 -6.88 -0.80
N THR A 123 -17.04 -7.45 -1.38
CA THR A 123 -16.19 -6.74 -2.33
C THR A 123 -16.77 -6.87 -3.73
N SER A 124 -16.88 -5.75 -4.46
CA SER A 124 -17.27 -5.79 -5.87
C SER A 124 -16.24 -6.54 -6.72
N ALA A 125 -16.72 -7.48 -7.55
CA ALA A 125 -15.88 -8.32 -8.40
C ALA A 125 -15.13 -7.51 -9.48
N ASP A 126 -15.76 -6.45 -10.01
CA ASP A 126 -15.20 -5.60 -11.07
C ASP A 126 -13.93 -4.85 -10.64
N VAL A 127 -13.71 -4.78 -9.33
CA VAL A 127 -12.61 -4.03 -8.72
C VAL A 127 -11.40 -4.93 -8.48
N LEU A 128 -11.58 -6.25 -8.52
CA LEU A 128 -10.49 -7.21 -8.36
C LEU A 128 -9.55 -7.20 -9.56
N ALA A 129 -8.26 -7.40 -9.30
CA ALA A 129 -7.31 -7.72 -10.36
C ALA A 129 -7.59 -9.12 -10.93
N THR A 130 -7.01 -9.42 -12.10
CA THR A 130 -7.11 -10.75 -12.71
C THR A 130 -6.61 -11.84 -11.75
N ALA A 131 -7.07 -13.08 -11.94
CA ALA A 131 -6.64 -14.20 -11.11
C ALA A 131 -5.10 -14.38 -11.14
N GLU A 132 -4.49 -14.23 -12.31
CA GLU A 132 -3.03 -14.37 -12.52
C GLU A 132 -2.22 -13.38 -11.66
N VAL A 133 -2.60 -12.09 -11.69
CA VAL A 133 -1.88 -11.05 -10.92
C VAL A 133 -2.04 -11.28 -9.42
N ARG A 134 -3.22 -11.73 -8.98
CA ARG A 134 -3.47 -12.05 -7.57
C ARG A 134 -2.68 -13.27 -7.11
N GLU A 135 -2.59 -14.30 -7.93
CA GLU A 135 -1.79 -15.47 -7.62
C GLU A 135 -0.30 -15.10 -7.50
N LYS A 136 0.22 -14.30 -8.43
CA LYS A 136 1.58 -13.78 -8.36
C LYS A 136 1.81 -12.92 -7.13
N PHE A 137 0.85 -12.06 -6.78
CA PHE A 137 0.89 -11.31 -5.53
C PHE A 137 1.01 -12.27 -4.32
N HIS A 138 0.18 -13.32 -4.24
CA HIS A 138 0.25 -14.27 -3.13
C HIS A 138 1.56 -15.05 -3.08
N GLN A 139 2.13 -15.45 -4.22
CA GLN A 139 3.42 -16.13 -4.32
C GLN A 139 4.55 -15.23 -3.76
N LEU A 140 4.60 -13.97 -4.19
CA LEU A 140 5.65 -13.02 -3.77
C LEU A 140 5.46 -12.55 -2.34
N PHE A 141 4.22 -12.19 -1.96
CA PHE A 141 3.89 -11.70 -0.62
C PHE A 141 4.05 -12.78 0.47
N SER A 142 3.80 -14.05 0.14
CA SER A 142 4.01 -15.17 1.08
C SER A 142 5.48 -15.56 1.20
N CYS A 143 6.30 -15.31 0.18
CA CYS A 143 7.76 -15.41 0.25
C CYS A 143 8.44 -14.21 0.93
N GLU A 144 7.71 -13.11 1.17
CA GLU A 144 8.22 -11.88 1.82
C GLU A 144 8.08 -11.86 3.35
N LYS A 145 7.59 -12.92 4.01
CA LYS A 145 8.11 -13.19 5.36
C LYS A 145 9.58 -13.57 5.15
N PRO A 146 10.56 -12.77 5.60
CA PRO A 146 11.96 -13.10 5.38
C PRO A 146 12.34 -14.25 6.32
N ALA A 147 11.88 -15.47 6.00
CA ALA A 147 12.60 -16.67 6.35
C ALA A 147 13.84 -16.63 5.47
N GLU A 148 14.95 -16.26 6.10
CA GLU A 148 16.31 -16.17 5.58
C GLU A 148 16.61 -17.28 4.54
N LYS A 149 16.33 -17.03 3.26
CA LYS A 149 17.13 -17.62 2.18
C LYS A 149 18.28 -16.67 1.93
N ARG A 150 19.17 -16.61 2.92
CA ARG A 150 20.55 -16.19 2.69
C ARG A 150 21.10 -17.18 1.67
N ASP A 151 21.45 -16.71 0.47
CA ASP A 151 22.31 -17.47 -0.42
C ASP A 151 23.44 -18.03 0.44
N ALA A 152 23.54 -19.35 0.53
CA ALA A 152 24.58 -19.99 1.32
C ALA A 152 25.92 -19.46 0.80
N ILE A 153 26.60 -18.67 1.63
CA ILE A 153 27.92 -18.16 1.28
C ILE A 153 28.82 -19.40 1.22
N GLU A 154 29.20 -19.82 0.02
CA GLU A 154 30.18 -20.89 -0.15
C GLU A 154 31.55 -20.38 0.33
N ILE A 155 31.90 -20.74 1.56
CA ILE A 155 33.20 -20.42 2.14
C ILE A 155 34.19 -21.51 1.72
N ARG A 156 35.21 -21.10 0.96
CA ARG A 156 36.36 -21.96 0.66
C ARG A 156 37.14 -22.24 1.94
N ASP A 157 37.65 -23.46 2.08
CA ASP A 157 38.48 -23.84 3.22
C ASP A 157 39.74 -22.94 3.27
N GLY A 158 39.99 -22.33 4.44
CA GLY A 158 41.07 -21.35 4.64
C GLY A 158 40.72 -19.89 4.32
N ALA A 159 39.45 -19.54 4.11
CA ALA A 159 39.06 -18.15 3.92
C ALA A 159 39.20 -17.34 5.22
N ALA A 160 39.96 -16.25 5.19
CA ALA A 160 40.15 -15.36 6.34
C ALA A 160 39.44 -14.02 6.16
N CYS A 161 38.98 -13.46 7.28
CA CYS A 161 38.42 -12.11 7.33
C CYS A 161 39.53 -11.09 7.01
N PRO A 162 39.38 -10.22 6.01
CA PRO A 162 40.44 -9.30 5.59
C PRO A 162 40.64 -8.12 6.56
N VAL A 163 39.85 -8.05 7.64
CA VAL A 163 39.92 -6.97 8.64
C VAL A 163 40.59 -7.46 9.92
N CYS A 164 40.14 -8.58 10.50
CA CYS A 164 40.75 -9.13 11.72
C CYS A 164 41.79 -10.24 11.45
N LEU A 165 41.92 -10.70 10.20
CA LEU A 165 42.82 -11.78 9.79
C LEU A 165 42.51 -13.14 10.43
N GLU A 166 41.35 -13.29 11.06
CA GLU A 166 40.88 -14.56 11.62
C GLU A 166 40.27 -15.43 10.52
N GLU A 167 40.53 -16.73 10.62
CA GLU A 167 39.92 -17.73 9.74
C GLU A 167 38.42 -17.83 9.98
N ILE A 168 37.65 -17.81 8.89
CA ILE A 168 36.20 -17.95 8.92
C ILE A 168 35.88 -19.41 8.66
N ARG A 169 35.48 -20.14 9.70
CA ARG A 169 35.13 -21.57 9.56
C ARG A 169 33.72 -21.71 8.99
N ARG A 170 33.48 -22.81 8.26
CA ARG A 170 32.16 -23.15 7.71
C ARG A 170 31.08 -23.23 8.81
N GLU A 171 31.46 -23.73 9.97
CA GLU A 171 30.60 -23.81 11.16
C GLU A 171 30.22 -22.43 11.70
N GLU A 172 31.12 -21.46 11.65
CA GLU A 172 30.85 -20.07 12.08
C GLU A 172 29.92 -19.35 11.11
N ALA A 173 29.93 -19.71 9.83
CA ALA A 173 29.02 -19.18 8.81
C ALA A 173 27.61 -19.76 8.88
N ALA A 174 27.49 -21.00 9.37
CA ALA A 174 26.21 -21.64 9.65
C ALA A 174 25.64 -21.23 11.01
N ALA A 175 26.50 -20.88 11.98
CA ALA A 175 26.10 -20.40 13.29
C ALA A 175 25.51 -18.98 13.21
N ALA A 176 24.29 -18.79 13.72
CA ALA A 176 23.62 -17.49 13.73
C ALA A 176 24.36 -16.42 14.57
N GLU A 177 25.28 -16.85 15.43
CA GLU A 177 26.00 -16.02 16.39
C GLU A 177 27.08 -15.14 15.74
N LYS A 178 27.72 -15.59 14.65
CA LYS A 178 28.69 -14.80 13.88
C LYS A 178 28.20 -14.59 12.45
N ARG A 179 27.32 -13.61 12.25
CA ARG A 179 26.85 -13.25 10.89
C ARG A 179 28.06 -12.91 10.00
N ILE A 180 28.17 -13.61 8.87
CA ILE A 180 29.21 -13.38 7.85
C ILE A 180 28.57 -12.74 6.61
N ALA A 181 29.28 -11.78 6.04
CA ALA A 181 28.95 -11.16 4.76
C ALA A 181 30.03 -11.54 3.73
N ALA A 182 29.71 -11.47 2.44
CA ALA A 182 30.69 -11.69 1.37
C ALA A 182 30.62 -10.55 0.34
N CYS A 183 31.77 -10.21 -0.24
CA CYS A 183 31.80 -9.22 -1.32
C CYS A 183 31.03 -9.74 -2.54
N GLY A 184 30.13 -8.95 -3.11
CA GLY A 184 29.38 -9.34 -4.31
C GLY A 184 30.25 -9.61 -5.54
N THR A 185 31.47 -9.07 -5.60
CA THR A 185 32.42 -9.21 -6.72
C THR A 185 33.47 -10.28 -6.46
N CYS A 186 34.33 -10.11 -5.45
CA CYS A 186 35.41 -11.07 -5.20
C CYS A 186 35.02 -12.24 -4.29
N LYS A 187 33.77 -12.26 -3.79
CA LYS A 187 33.21 -13.32 -2.92
C LYS A 187 33.99 -13.58 -1.63
N ASN A 188 34.97 -12.73 -1.28
CA ASN A 188 35.72 -12.89 -0.05
C ASN A 188 34.81 -12.65 1.16
N PRO A 189 34.79 -13.57 2.14
CA PRO A 189 33.98 -13.41 3.34
C PRO A 189 34.60 -12.37 4.28
N ILE A 190 33.75 -11.76 5.09
CA ILE A 190 34.08 -10.77 6.12
C ILE A 190 33.05 -10.89 7.25
N HIS A 191 33.48 -10.82 8.50
CA HIS A 191 32.53 -10.74 9.61
C HIS A 191 31.65 -9.49 9.49
N THR A 192 30.36 -9.57 9.82
CA THR A 192 29.47 -8.40 9.74
C THR A 192 29.95 -7.26 10.63
N GLU A 193 30.51 -7.56 11.80
CA GLU A 193 31.05 -6.58 12.73
C GLU A 193 32.27 -5.86 12.14
N CYS A 194 33.19 -6.63 11.54
CA CYS A 194 34.33 -6.09 10.81
C CYS A 194 33.90 -5.20 9.63
N LEU A 195 32.87 -5.61 8.88
CA LEU A 195 32.31 -4.80 7.81
C LEU A 195 31.69 -3.51 8.34
N GLN A 196 30.99 -3.54 9.48
CA GLN A 196 30.41 -2.34 10.09
C GLN A 196 31.48 -1.37 10.60
N ALA A 197 32.52 -1.87 11.25
CA ALA A 197 33.67 -1.06 11.66
C ALA A 197 34.34 -0.40 10.44
N TRP A 198 34.50 -1.17 9.35
CA TRP A 198 35.01 -0.68 8.08
C TRP A 198 34.13 0.40 7.44
N LYS A 199 32.79 0.23 7.48
CA LYS A 199 31.84 1.26 7.02
C LYS A 199 32.03 2.57 7.79
N LYS A 200 32.10 2.50 9.13
CA LYS A 200 32.25 3.66 10.03
C LYS A 200 33.56 4.42 9.82
N SER A 201 34.68 3.71 9.60
CA SER A 201 35.99 4.33 9.38
C SER A 201 36.18 4.87 7.95
N SER A 202 35.51 4.26 6.97
CA SER A 202 35.63 4.63 5.55
C SER A 202 34.64 5.72 5.09
N SER A 203 33.56 5.96 5.84
CA SER A 203 32.56 6.99 5.53
C SER A 203 33.05 8.38 5.93
N ARG A 204 33.93 8.98 5.12
CA ARG A 204 34.15 10.44 5.19
C ARG A 204 32.89 11.18 4.67
N PRO A 205 32.61 12.42 5.13
CA PRO A 205 31.42 13.20 4.75
C PRO A 205 31.19 13.40 3.24
N ARG A 206 32.18 13.09 2.39
CA ARG A 206 32.13 13.27 0.93
C ARG A 206 32.16 11.98 0.09
N ARG A 207 32.19 10.78 0.70
CA ARG A 207 32.13 9.50 -0.03
C ARG A 207 30.93 8.68 0.43
N SER A 208 29.89 8.66 -0.40
CA SER A 208 28.62 7.97 -0.16
C SER A 208 28.68 6.43 -0.35
N ALA A 209 29.84 5.85 -0.67
CA ALA A 209 29.95 4.42 -0.91
C ALA A 209 31.20 3.80 -0.28
N VAL A 210 30.96 2.72 0.48
CA VAL A 210 31.99 1.88 1.08
C VAL A 210 32.51 0.89 0.03
N THR A 211 33.82 0.65 -0.01
CA THR A 211 34.47 -0.22 -1.00
C THR A 211 35.11 -1.43 -0.34
N CYS A 212 35.20 -2.54 -1.08
CA CYS A 212 35.85 -3.78 -0.65
C CYS A 212 37.33 -3.56 -0.40
N GLY A 213 37.83 -3.96 0.77
CA GLY A 213 39.26 -3.88 1.09
C GLY A 213 40.14 -4.75 0.18
N ILE A 214 39.56 -5.78 -0.46
CA ILE A 214 40.27 -6.68 -1.37
C ILE A 214 40.20 -6.19 -2.82
N CYS A 215 39.00 -6.16 -3.41
CA CYS A 215 38.85 -5.87 -4.85
C CYS A 215 38.43 -4.43 -5.15
N ARG A 216 38.26 -3.57 -4.14
CA ARG A 216 37.79 -2.17 -4.26
C ARG A 216 36.39 -1.99 -4.89
N ALA A 217 35.70 -3.08 -5.23
CA ALA A 217 34.31 -3.02 -5.67
C ALA A 217 33.45 -2.36 -4.59
N ARG A 218 32.42 -1.62 -5.01
CA ARG A 218 31.50 -0.96 -4.07
C ARG A 218 30.73 -2.05 -3.30
N TRP A 219 30.75 -1.97 -1.97
CA TRP A 219 29.82 -2.74 -1.15
C TRP A 219 28.42 -2.20 -1.45
N ARG A 220 27.63 -3.00 -2.17
CA ARG A 220 26.20 -2.76 -2.23
C ARG A 220 25.66 -3.08 -0.85
N ASP A 221 25.13 -2.06 -0.18
CA ASP A 221 24.17 -2.33 0.87
C ASP A 221 22.97 -3.00 0.20
N PRO A 222 22.49 -4.17 0.64
CA PRO A 222 21.22 -4.69 0.17
C PRO A 222 20.09 -3.65 0.36
N MET A 223 20.25 -2.75 1.34
CA MET A 223 19.36 -1.61 1.61
C MET A 223 19.60 -0.37 0.72
N ALA A 224 20.66 -0.35 -0.10
CA ALA A 224 21.05 0.77 -0.98
C ALA A 224 21.11 0.38 -2.47
N VAL A 225 20.63 -0.82 -2.82
CA VAL A 225 19.83 -0.92 -4.04
C VAL A 225 18.68 0.05 -3.81
N GLU A 226 18.34 0.89 -4.78
CA GLU A 226 17.03 1.51 -4.84
C GLU A 226 16.01 0.36 -4.86
N GLN A 227 15.72 -0.23 -3.71
CA GLN A 227 14.58 -1.09 -3.53
C GLN A 227 13.44 -0.12 -3.78
N GLU A 228 12.79 -0.23 -4.93
CA GLU A 228 11.45 0.32 -5.08
C GLU A 228 10.71 -0.14 -3.81
N PRO A 229 10.31 0.77 -2.89
CA PRO A 229 9.87 0.40 -1.55
C PRO A 229 8.51 -0.32 -1.57
N TYR A 230 8.07 -0.71 -2.77
CA TYR A 230 6.79 -1.29 -3.11
C TYR A 230 7.05 -2.49 -3.99
N LEU A 231 6.33 -3.58 -3.72
CA LEU A 231 6.25 -4.71 -4.64
C LEU A 231 5.67 -4.22 -5.97
N ASN A 232 6.40 -4.37 -7.07
CA ASN A 232 5.98 -3.94 -8.39
C ASN A 232 5.54 -5.14 -9.24
N LEU A 233 4.28 -5.14 -9.63
CA LEU A 233 3.67 -6.21 -10.45
C LEU A 233 3.50 -5.80 -11.92
N SER A 234 4.01 -4.64 -12.36
CA SER A 234 3.80 -4.11 -13.72
C SER A 234 4.13 -5.10 -14.84
N ALA A 235 5.16 -5.94 -14.67
CA ALA A 235 5.55 -6.99 -15.62
C ALA A 235 4.43 -8.01 -15.90
N TYR A 236 3.49 -8.18 -14.97
CA TYR A 236 2.41 -9.16 -15.03
C TYR A 236 1.05 -8.52 -15.38
N VAL A 237 0.98 -7.20 -15.53
CA VAL A 237 -0.27 -6.46 -15.83
C VAL A 237 -0.53 -6.33 -17.33
N SER A 238 0.37 -6.86 -18.18
CA SER A 238 0.39 -6.69 -19.64
C SER A 238 -0.87 -7.13 -20.42
N GLY A 239 -1.88 -7.71 -19.75
CA GLY A 239 -3.16 -8.10 -20.35
C GLY A 239 -4.32 -7.10 -20.24
N ASP A 240 -4.24 -6.02 -19.43
CA ASP A 240 -5.42 -5.20 -19.06
C ASP A 240 -5.44 -3.79 -19.71
N ARG A 241 -4.60 -3.52 -20.73
CA ARG A 241 -4.56 -2.20 -21.41
C ARG A 241 -5.60 -2.00 -22.51
N THR A 242 -6.39 -3.01 -22.84
CA THR A 242 -7.39 -2.91 -23.91
C THR A 242 -8.74 -2.60 -23.30
N LEU A 243 -9.10 -1.32 -23.20
CA LEU A 243 -10.48 -0.78 -23.19
C LEU A 243 -10.44 0.76 -23.01
N ALA A 244 -9.68 1.48 -23.85
CA ALA A 244 -9.78 2.94 -23.96
C ALA A 244 -9.20 3.47 -25.29
N ALA A 245 -9.61 2.92 -26.43
CA ALA A 245 -9.44 3.58 -27.74
C ALA A 245 -10.40 2.93 -28.74
N GLY A 246 -11.42 3.65 -29.19
CA GLY A 246 -12.34 3.14 -30.20
C GLY A 246 -13.64 3.94 -30.27
N GLY A 247 -13.57 5.13 -30.85
CA GLY A 247 -14.74 5.96 -31.11
C GLY A 247 -14.41 7.15 -31.99
N GLU A 248 -13.59 6.95 -33.04
CA GLU A 248 -13.37 7.96 -34.07
C GLU A 248 -14.18 7.55 -35.31
N SER A 249 -15.29 8.25 -35.47
CA SER A 249 -16.23 8.15 -36.59
C SER A 249 -15.52 8.53 -37.90
N ARG A 250 -15.25 7.54 -38.75
CA ARG A 250 -15.01 7.77 -40.17
C ARG A 250 -16.35 7.97 -40.87
N GLY A 251 -16.65 9.21 -41.23
CA GLY A 251 -17.67 9.51 -42.23
C GLY A 251 -17.13 9.19 -43.62
N CYS A 252 -17.81 8.30 -44.33
CA CYS A 252 -17.67 8.15 -45.77
C CYS A 252 -18.66 9.11 -46.42
N GLY A 253 -18.14 10.01 -47.25
CA GLY A 253 -18.96 10.81 -48.15
C GLY A 253 -19.29 10.01 -49.41
N ASP A 254 -20.50 10.23 -49.89
CA ASP A 254 -20.91 10.19 -51.30
C ASP A 254 -21.82 11.40 -51.52
#